data_AF-A0A2K3D9S9-F1
#
_entry.id   AF-A0A2K3D9S9-F1
#
_cell.length_a   1.000
_cell.length_b   1.000
_cell.length_c   1.000
_cell.angle_alpha   90.00
_cell.angle_beta   90.00
_cell.angle_gamma   90.00
#
_symmetry.space_group_name_H-M   'P 1'
#
loop_
_entity.id
_entity.type
_entity.pdbx_description
1 polymer ?
#
loop_
_entity_poly.entity_id
_entity_poly.type
_entity_poly.pdbx_seq_one_letter_code
_entity_poly.pdbx_strand_id
1 'polypeptide(L)'
;MDHPPLPGYTCRRPPLSACSEAQFYDDLCEFLTLLRGKTVERSKFPEAVLNGVSLDLFALYREVVSRGGFRVGNGINWKGQVFPRMRNWTESNKQTGVGNALKRHYQNYLWEYEVAHPEDVTLDRCVLCNARDREGGAADWLCCDCCENWVHHSCDKRPGLGQYKDYTQGNGRVYVCPSCSREQEAGEALKRQRTA
;
A
#
# COMPACT_ATOMS: atom_id res chain seq x y z
N MET A 1 -0.29 -1.19 20.59
CA MET A 1 0.05 -2.43 21.31
C MET A 1 1.28 -2.98 20.62
N ASP A 2 2.38 -3.11 21.36
CA ASP A 2 3.58 -3.81 20.89
C ASP A 2 3.24 -5.30 20.80
N HIS A 3 3.28 -5.87 19.60
CA HIS A 3 3.16 -7.33 19.45
C HIS A 3 4.51 -7.94 19.83
N PRO A 4 4.57 -8.85 20.83
CA PRO A 4 5.82 -9.48 21.19
C PRO A 4 6.37 -10.30 20.01
N PRO A 5 7.70 -10.37 19.83
CA PRO A 5 8.31 -11.14 18.76
C PRO A 5 7.84 -12.61 18.84
N LEU A 6 7.47 -13.17 17.69
CA LEU A 6 6.98 -14.54 17.59
C LEU A 6 8.07 -15.52 18.05
N PRO A 7 7.87 -16.30 19.14
CA PRO A 7 8.91 -17.16 19.68
C PRO A 7 9.40 -18.19 18.66
N GLY A 8 10.71 -18.29 18.47
CA GLY A 8 11.33 -19.24 17.55
C GLY A 8 11.34 -18.80 16.08
N TYR A 9 10.74 -17.65 15.74
CA TYR A 9 10.86 -17.08 14.41
C TYR A 9 12.19 -16.30 14.27
N THR A 10 12.87 -16.49 13.15
CA THR A 10 14.03 -15.69 12.75
C THR A 10 13.95 -15.47 11.25
N CYS A 11 13.86 -14.20 10.84
CA CYS A 11 13.83 -13.82 9.44
C CYS A 11 15.09 -14.31 8.72
N ARG A 12 14.91 -15.03 7.61
CA ARG A 12 15.98 -15.58 6.77
C ARG A 12 16.11 -14.89 5.42
N ARG A 13 15.15 -14.04 5.05
CA ARG A 13 15.23 -13.27 3.82
C ARG A 13 16.18 -12.07 3.95
N PRO A 14 16.80 -11.60 2.85
CA PRO A 14 17.51 -10.33 2.83
C PRO A 14 16.53 -9.14 2.94
N PRO A 15 17.05 -7.90 3.08
CA PRO A 15 16.22 -6.69 3.05
C PRO A 15 15.29 -6.67 1.84
N LEU A 16 14.07 -6.13 2.00
CA LEU A 16 13.02 -6.19 0.97
C LEU A 16 13.46 -5.62 -0.39
N SER A 17 14.37 -4.63 -0.39
CA SER A 17 14.96 -4.05 -1.60
C SER A 17 15.77 -5.04 -2.45
N ALA A 18 16.38 -6.06 -1.82
CA ALA A 18 17.18 -7.10 -2.46
C ALA A 18 16.53 -8.50 -2.38
N CYS A 19 15.32 -8.59 -1.82
CA CYS A 19 14.60 -9.84 -1.64
C CYS A 19 13.95 -10.30 -2.95
N SER A 20 14.16 -11.58 -3.30
CA SER A 20 13.43 -12.24 -4.38
C SER A 20 12.06 -12.73 -3.89
N GLU A 21 11.13 -12.90 -4.83
CA GLU A 21 9.80 -13.47 -4.55
C GLU A 21 9.91 -14.84 -3.86
N ALA A 22 10.82 -15.71 -4.32
CA ALA A 22 11.01 -17.03 -3.73
C ALA A 22 11.41 -16.95 -2.25
N GLN A 23 12.43 -16.14 -1.93
CA GLN A 23 12.90 -15.94 -0.56
C GLN A 23 11.81 -15.36 0.34
N PHE A 24 11.04 -14.39 -0.16
CA PHE A 24 9.92 -13.81 0.58
C PHE A 24 8.89 -14.88 0.96
N TYR A 25 8.47 -15.71 0.00
CA TYR A 25 7.46 -16.73 0.27
C TYR A 25 7.97 -17.86 1.18
N ASP A 26 9.24 -18.26 1.06
CA ASP A 26 9.82 -19.29 1.92
C ASP A 26 9.83 -18.84 3.38
N ASP A 27 10.24 -17.59 3.61
CA ASP A 27 10.25 -16.95 4.92
C ASP A 27 8.82 -16.71 5.47
N LEU A 28 7.91 -16.21 4.63
CA LEU A 28 6.51 -16.01 5.00
C LEU A 28 5.80 -17.33 5.35
N CYS A 29 6.08 -18.42 4.63
CA CYS A 29 5.49 -19.73 4.93
C CYS A 29 5.96 -20.26 6.28
N GLU A 30 7.24 -20.09 6.62
CA GLU A 30 7.78 -20.43 7.93
C GLU A 30 7.13 -19.58 9.03
N PHE A 31 7.09 -18.26 8.85
CA PHE A 31 6.46 -17.34 9.79
C PHE A 31 5.01 -17.74 10.07
N LEU A 32 4.22 -17.96 9.01
CA LEU A 32 2.82 -18.36 9.14
C LEU A 32 2.66 -19.76 9.74
N THR A 33 3.61 -20.66 9.51
CA THR A 33 3.62 -21.99 10.14
C THR A 33 3.77 -21.88 11.65
N LEU A 34 4.72 -21.07 12.10
CA LEU A 34 4.96 -20.82 13.53
C LEU A 34 3.78 -20.07 14.15
N LEU A 35 3.27 -19.04 13.48
CA LEU A 35 2.17 -18.22 13.97
C LEU A 35 0.87 -19.01 14.15
N ARG A 36 0.56 -19.91 13.20
CA ARG A 36 -0.69 -20.66 13.17
C ARG A 36 -0.59 -22.03 13.86
N GLY A 37 0.61 -22.48 14.20
CA GLY A 37 0.86 -23.85 14.68
C GLY A 37 0.52 -24.93 13.66
N LYS A 38 0.48 -24.58 12.36
CA LYS A 38 0.11 -25.49 11.26
C LYS A 38 1.01 -25.25 10.05
N THR A 39 1.63 -26.31 9.54
CA THR A 39 2.49 -26.26 8.36
C THR A 39 1.79 -25.64 7.16
N VAL A 40 2.41 -24.60 6.60
CA VAL A 40 2.01 -23.95 5.35
C VAL A 40 2.84 -24.54 4.20
N GLU A 41 2.17 -25.25 3.29
CA GLU A 41 2.85 -25.87 2.14
C GLU A 41 3.17 -24.84 1.05
N ARG A 42 4.46 -24.58 0.83
CA ARG A 42 4.97 -23.60 -0.14
C ARG A 42 4.45 -23.77 -1.57
N SER A 43 4.17 -25.00 -2.00
CA SER A 43 3.70 -25.33 -3.35
C SER A 43 2.22 -25.00 -3.61
N LYS A 44 1.41 -24.92 -2.55
CA LYS A 44 -0.02 -24.59 -2.62
C LYS A 44 -0.32 -23.19 -2.09
N PHE A 45 0.67 -22.55 -1.49
CA PHE A 45 0.54 -21.23 -0.89
C PHE A 45 0.82 -20.11 -1.91
N PRO A 46 -0.04 -19.06 -1.97
CA PRO A 46 -1.31 -18.92 -1.26
C PRO A 46 -2.47 -19.61 -1.99
N GLU A 47 -3.40 -20.19 -1.21
CA GLU A 47 -4.64 -20.80 -1.74
C GLU A 47 -5.61 -19.73 -2.29
N ALA A 48 -5.44 -18.47 -1.89
CA ALA A 48 -6.25 -17.36 -2.36
C ALA A 48 -5.98 -17.09 -3.85
N VAL A 49 -7.05 -16.99 -4.63
CA VAL A 49 -7.03 -16.64 -6.06
C VAL A 49 -7.68 -15.27 -6.22
N LEU A 50 -7.02 -14.39 -6.97
CA LEU A 50 -7.54 -13.08 -7.33
C LEU A 50 -7.44 -12.88 -8.84
N ASN A 51 -8.58 -12.54 -9.46
CA ASN A 51 -8.70 -12.35 -10.90
C ASN A 51 -8.22 -13.57 -11.72
N GLY A 52 -8.54 -14.78 -11.27
CA GLY A 52 -8.25 -16.03 -11.98
C GLY A 52 -6.83 -16.58 -11.83
N VAL A 53 -5.94 -15.88 -11.11
CA VAL A 53 -4.57 -16.36 -10.81
C VAL A 53 -4.30 -16.31 -9.32
N SER A 54 -3.33 -17.11 -8.84
CA SER A 54 -2.91 -17.09 -7.42
C SER A 54 -2.55 -15.68 -6.98
N LEU A 55 -2.95 -15.33 -5.76
CA LEU A 55 -2.75 -14.01 -5.18
C LEU A 55 -1.27 -13.70 -5.02
N ASP A 56 -0.86 -12.56 -5.56
CA ASP A 56 0.51 -12.07 -5.45
C ASP A 56 0.74 -11.34 -4.13
N LEU A 57 1.11 -12.12 -3.12
CA LEU A 57 1.40 -11.60 -1.79
C LEU A 57 2.71 -10.79 -1.78
N PHE A 58 3.65 -11.08 -2.68
CA PHE A 58 4.92 -10.36 -2.72
C PHE A 58 4.74 -8.93 -3.22
N ALA A 59 4.08 -8.74 -4.36
CA ALA A 59 3.76 -7.39 -4.84
C ALA A 59 2.83 -6.67 -3.87
N LEU A 60 1.79 -7.36 -3.36
CA LEU A 60 0.89 -6.79 -2.36
C LEU A 60 1.61 -6.28 -1.13
N TYR A 61 2.54 -7.08 -0.58
CA TYR A 61 3.34 -6.70 0.58
C TYR A 61 4.19 -5.46 0.26
N ARG A 62 4.99 -5.51 -0.80
CA ARG A 62 5.88 -4.41 -1.22
C ARG A 62 5.14 -3.10 -1.38
N GLU A 63 4.00 -3.11 -2.08
CA GLU A 63 3.24 -1.90 -2.35
C GLU A 63 2.59 -1.30 -1.11
N VAL A 64 2.27 -2.11 -0.09
CA VAL A 64 1.66 -1.60 1.15
C VAL A 64 2.72 -1.08 2.11
N VAL A 65 3.81 -1.83 2.31
CA VAL A 65 4.88 -1.40 3.23
C VAL A 65 5.64 -0.18 2.71
N SER A 66 5.78 -0.02 1.39
CA SER A 66 6.33 1.20 0.77
C SER A 66 5.42 2.43 0.89
N ARG A 67 4.22 2.22 1.42
CA ARG A 67 3.13 3.20 1.57
C ARG A 67 2.77 3.40 3.04
N GLY A 68 3.71 3.13 3.94
CA GLY A 68 3.55 3.30 5.38
C GLY A 68 2.86 2.16 6.11
N GLY A 69 2.62 1.04 5.42
CA GLY A 69 2.11 -0.19 6.01
C GLY A 69 0.59 -0.21 6.15
N PHE A 70 0.07 -1.35 6.60
CA PHE A 70 -1.37 -1.59 6.70
C PHE A 70 -2.10 -0.63 7.64
N ARG A 71 -1.39 -0.06 8.63
CA ARG A 71 -1.94 0.94 9.56
C ARG A 71 -2.47 2.21 8.88
N VAL A 72 -1.94 2.56 7.72
CA VAL A 72 -2.44 3.69 6.90
C VAL A 72 -3.85 3.40 6.37
N GLY A 73 -4.18 2.11 6.24
CA GLY A 73 -5.53 1.64 5.99
C GLY A 73 -6.12 2.24 4.72
N ASN A 74 -7.12 3.10 4.88
CA ASN A 74 -7.83 3.69 3.75
C ASN A 74 -7.08 4.85 3.09
N GLY A 75 -5.99 5.36 3.66
CA GLY A 75 -5.13 6.36 3.01
C GLY A 75 -4.34 5.82 1.81
N ILE A 76 -4.23 4.48 1.71
CA ILE A 76 -3.68 3.79 0.54
C ILE A 76 -4.79 3.58 -0.50
N ASN A 77 -4.55 3.93 -1.76
CA ASN A 77 -5.45 3.58 -2.85
C ASN A 77 -5.22 2.13 -3.33
N TRP A 78 -5.79 1.16 -2.59
CA TRP A 78 -5.64 -0.27 -2.86
C TRP A 78 -6.04 -0.69 -4.28
N LYS A 79 -7.05 -0.04 -4.85
CA LYS A 79 -7.56 -0.37 -6.18
C LYS A 79 -6.79 0.34 -7.29
N GLY A 80 -6.47 1.62 -7.10
CA GLY A 80 -5.86 2.46 -8.13
C GLY A 80 -4.33 2.44 -8.15
N GLN A 81 -3.68 2.10 -7.04
CA GLN A 81 -2.21 2.13 -6.93
C GLN A 81 -1.59 0.76 -6.63
N VAL A 82 -2.20 -0.02 -5.74
CA VAL A 82 -1.67 -1.34 -5.35
C VAL A 82 -2.03 -2.39 -6.40
N PHE A 83 -3.33 -2.58 -6.68
CA PHE A 83 -3.78 -3.63 -7.59
C PHE A 83 -3.08 -3.59 -8.97
N PRO A 84 -2.90 -2.44 -9.65
CA PRO A 84 -2.23 -2.38 -10.96
C PRO A 84 -0.77 -2.83 -10.99
N ARG A 85 -0.11 -2.94 -9.83
CA ARG A 85 1.28 -3.39 -9.70
C ARG A 85 1.42 -4.87 -9.34
N MET A 86 0.29 -5.54 -9.15
CA MET A 86 0.25 -6.97 -8.91
C MET A 86 0.06 -7.71 -10.24
N ARG A 87 0.63 -8.91 -10.37
CA ARG A 87 0.35 -9.81 -11.51
C ARG A 87 -1.13 -10.20 -11.65
N ASN A 88 -1.94 -9.98 -10.60
CA ASN A 88 -3.38 -10.21 -10.62
C ASN A 88 -4.14 -9.17 -11.46
N TRP A 89 -3.53 -8.04 -11.82
CA TRP A 89 -4.20 -6.99 -12.60
C TRP A 89 -4.22 -7.29 -14.10
N THR A 90 -5.31 -6.87 -14.74
CA THR A 90 -5.47 -6.88 -16.20
C THR A 90 -6.26 -5.64 -16.62
N GLU A 91 -6.04 -5.12 -17.82
CA GLU A 91 -6.74 -3.92 -18.31
C GLU A 91 -8.27 -4.12 -18.39
N SER A 92 -8.71 -5.33 -18.69
CA SER A 92 -10.13 -5.72 -18.74
C SER A 92 -10.69 -6.27 -17.42
N ASN A 93 -10.01 -6.03 -16.28
CA ASN A 93 -10.47 -6.56 -14.99
C ASN A 93 -11.87 -6.01 -14.63
N LYS A 94 -12.75 -6.87 -14.12
CA LYS A 94 -14.12 -6.50 -13.69
C LYS A 94 -14.28 -6.51 -12.17
N GLN A 95 -13.18 -6.49 -11.43
CA GLN A 95 -13.19 -6.64 -9.97
C GLN A 95 -13.56 -5.34 -9.28
N THR A 96 -14.86 -5.11 -9.09
CA THR A 96 -15.41 -3.91 -8.44
C THR A 96 -15.06 -3.83 -6.95
N GLY A 97 -14.87 -4.99 -6.29
CA GLY A 97 -14.55 -5.12 -4.86
C GLY A 97 -13.08 -5.37 -4.52
N VAL A 98 -12.15 -5.19 -5.47
CA VAL A 98 -10.75 -5.62 -5.33
C VAL A 98 -10.05 -4.99 -4.13
N GLY A 99 -10.25 -3.69 -3.86
CA GLY A 99 -9.60 -3.02 -2.74
C GLY A 99 -9.94 -3.63 -1.38
N ASN A 100 -11.21 -3.99 -1.17
CA ASN A 100 -11.65 -4.65 0.06
C ASN A 100 -11.15 -6.09 0.16
N ALA A 101 -11.05 -6.80 -0.97
CA ALA A 101 -10.46 -8.13 -1.00
C ALA A 101 -8.97 -8.08 -0.62
N LEU A 102 -8.21 -7.15 -1.21
CA LEU A 102 -6.79 -6.97 -0.91
C LEU A 102 -6.54 -6.64 0.56
N LYS A 103 -7.31 -5.72 1.15
CA LYS A 103 -7.21 -5.42 2.60
C LYS A 103 -7.41 -6.66 3.46
N ARG A 104 -8.44 -7.47 3.16
CA ARG A 104 -8.73 -8.69 3.90
C ARG A 104 -7.60 -9.72 3.75
N HIS A 105 -7.08 -9.91 2.54
CA HIS A 105 -5.96 -10.82 2.33
C HIS A 105 -4.69 -10.33 3.02
N TYR A 106 -4.42 -9.02 2.98
CA TYR A 106 -3.32 -8.42 3.71
C TYR A 106 -3.43 -8.69 5.21
N GLN A 107 -4.59 -8.41 5.79
CA GLN A 107 -4.85 -8.67 7.21
C GLN A 107 -4.62 -10.15 7.57
N ASN A 108 -5.06 -11.07 6.71
CA ASN A 108 -5.00 -12.51 6.98
C ASN A 108 -3.61 -13.14 6.80
N TYR A 109 -2.80 -12.62 5.86
CA TYR A 109 -1.51 -13.23 5.49
C TYR A 109 -0.29 -12.39 5.87
N LEU A 110 -0.42 -11.06 5.88
CA LEU A 110 0.72 -10.15 5.86
C LEU A 110 0.77 -9.20 7.05
N TRP A 111 -0.34 -8.93 7.76
CA TRP A 111 -0.34 -7.96 8.85
C TRP A 111 0.62 -8.33 9.98
N GLU A 112 0.49 -9.52 10.57
CA GLU A 112 1.40 -9.98 11.63
C GLU A 112 2.85 -10.09 11.13
N TYR A 113 3.02 -10.40 9.85
CA TYR A 113 4.34 -10.43 9.22
C TYR A 113 4.94 -9.03 9.09
N GLU A 114 4.16 -8.02 8.68
CA GLU A 114 4.56 -6.61 8.67
C GLU A 114 4.96 -6.13 10.06
N VAL A 115 4.17 -6.47 11.07
CA VAL A 115 4.45 -6.09 12.47
C VAL A 115 5.76 -6.71 12.96
N ALA A 116 6.08 -7.93 12.50
CA ALA A 116 7.36 -8.58 12.80
C ALA A 116 8.56 -8.02 12.01
N HIS A 117 8.33 -7.21 10.97
CA HIS A 117 9.36 -6.60 10.12
C HIS A 117 9.14 -5.09 9.97
N PRO A 118 9.21 -4.31 11.06
CA PRO A 118 8.99 -2.86 11.01
C PRO A 118 10.00 -2.14 10.10
N GLU A 119 11.16 -2.73 9.84
CA GLU A 119 12.19 -2.21 8.94
C GLU A 119 11.75 -2.12 7.48
N ASP A 120 10.75 -2.90 7.07
CA ASP A 120 10.22 -2.87 5.70
C ASP A 120 9.22 -1.72 5.49
N VAL A 121 8.63 -1.22 6.57
CA VAL A 121 7.60 -0.18 6.51
C VAL A 121 8.25 1.18 6.32
N THR A 122 8.23 1.67 5.09
CA THR A 122 8.66 3.02 4.76
C THR A 122 7.43 3.92 4.64
N LEU A 123 7.15 4.70 5.69
CA LEU A 123 6.31 5.89 5.54
C LEU A 123 7.22 7.07 5.25
N ASP A 124 7.06 7.63 4.06
CA ASP A 124 7.80 8.81 3.62
C ASP A 124 7.40 10.05 4.45
N ARG A 125 8.15 11.13 4.29
CA ARG A 125 7.81 12.43 4.89
C ARG A 125 6.68 13.07 4.09
N CYS A 126 5.82 13.81 4.76
CA CYS A 126 4.82 14.61 4.07
C CYS A 126 5.53 15.62 3.17
N VAL A 127 5.28 15.60 1.85
CA VAL A 127 5.98 16.48 0.90
C VAL A 127 5.65 17.97 1.06
N LEU A 128 4.67 18.32 1.92
CA LEU A 128 4.30 19.71 2.21
C LEU A 128 4.97 20.28 3.46
N CYS A 129 5.16 19.48 4.51
CA CYS A 129 5.75 19.94 5.77
C CYS A 129 7.06 19.25 6.14
N ASN A 130 7.50 18.26 5.34
CA ASN A 130 8.67 17.41 5.55
C ASN A 130 8.71 16.67 6.90
N ALA A 131 7.58 16.66 7.61
CA ALA A 131 7.40 15.92 8.85
C ALA A 131 6.84 14.53 8.58
N ARG A 132 7.22 13.59 9.45
CA ARG A 132 6.48 12.32 9.63
C ARG A 132 5.26 12.60 10.53
N ASP A 133 4.58 11.54 10.99
CA ASP A 133 3.60 11.66 12.07
C ASP A 133 4.21 12.46 13.23
N ARG A 134 3.47 13.45 13.75
CA ARG A 134 3.82 14.04 15.05
C ARG A 134 3.65 12.94 16.09
N GLU A 135 4.64 12.76 16.97
CA GLU A 135 4.53 11.85 18.13
C GLU A 135 3.16 12.02 18.80
N GLY A 136 2.33 10.96 18.75
CA GLY A 136 1.07 10.90 19.47
C GLY A 136 -0.25 11.02 18.68
N GLY A 137 -0.25 11.02 17.33
CA GLY A 137 -1.51 10.94 16.58
C GLY A 137 -1.35 10.35 15.18
N ALA A 138 -2.25 9.43 14.81
CA ALA A 138 -2.37 8.96 13.43
C ALA A 138 -2.84 10.16 12.58
N ALA A 139 -1.96 10.72 11.75
CA ALA A 139 -2.38 11.74 10.82
C ALA A 139 -3.16 11.09 9.66
N ASP A 140 -4.17 11.79 9.14
CA ASP A 140 -4.86 11.38 7.93
C ASP A 140 -3.91 11.57 6.73
N TRP A 141 -3.34 10.47 6.24
CA TRP A 141 -2.40 10.49 5.13
C TRP A 141 -3.09 10.20 3.80
N LEU A 142 -2.71 10.94 2.76
CA LEU A 142 -3.13 10.69 1.39
C LEU A 142 -1.90 10.48 0.50
N CYS A 143 -1.97 9.45 -0.33
CA CYS A 143 -1.03 9.21 -1.41
C CYS A 143 -1.51 9.94 -2.67
N CYS A 144 -0.63 10.70 -3.32
CA CYS A 144 -0.93 11.32 -4.60
C CYS A 144 -1.11 10.25 -5.69
N ASP A 145 -2.24 10.24 -6.40
CA ASP A 145 -2.49 9.33 -7.53
C ASP A 145 -1.62 9.65 -8.77
N CYS A 146 -0.91 10.78 -8.80
CA CYS A 146 -0.03 11.17 -9.91
C CYS A 146 1.44 10.83 -9.68
N CYS A 147 1.99 11.15 -8.51
CA CYS A 147 3.42 10.97 -8.21
C CYS A 147 3.69 10.06 -7.01
N GLU A 148 2.64 9.56 -6.36
CA GLU A 148 2.70 8.61 -5.24
C GLU A 148 3.37 9.12 -3.97
N ASN A 149 3.77 10.39 -3.98
CA ASN A 149 4.22 11.09 -2.80
C ASN A 149 3.10 11.24 -1.77
N TRP A 150 3.50 11.29 -0.50
CA TRP A 150 2.61 11.31 0.64
C TRP A 150 2.40 12.71 1.19
N VAL A 151 1.15 13.00 1.58
CA VAL A 151 0.82 14.22 2.31
C VAL A 151 -0.03 13.90 3.52
N HIS A 152 0.09 14.71 4.57
CA HIS A 152 -1.02 14.84 5.51
C HIS A 152 -2.16 15.57 4.80
N HIS A 153 -3.38 15.03 4.85
CA HIS A 153 -4.59 15.69 4.36
C HIS A 153 -4.72 17.10 4.95
N SER A 154 -4.39 17.26 6.24
CA SER A 154 -4.41 18.54 6.94
C SER A 154 -3.35 19.54 6.48
N CYS A 155 -2.28 19.11 5.78
CA CYS A 155 -1.26 20.01 5.23
C CYS A 155 -1.66 20.63 3.90
N ASP A 156 -2.59 20.03 3.15
CA ASP A 156 -3.10 20.61 1.90
C ASP A 156 -4.25 21.59 2.22
N LYS A 157 -3.98 22.88 2.05
CA LYS A 157 -4.91 23.97 2.39
C LYS A 157 -5.62 24.56 1.17
N ARG A 158 -5.55 23.90 0.01
CA ARG A 158 -6.22 24.39 -1.20
C ARG A 158 -7.73 24.42 -1.02
N PRO A 159 -8.43 25.46 -1.51
CA PRO A 159 -9.88 25.50 -1.49
C PRO A 159 -10.46 24.38 -2.36
N GLY A 160 -11.61 23.84 -1.96
CA GLY A 160 -12.31 22.76 -2.70
C GLY A 160 -11.78 21.34 -2.44
N LEU A 161 -10.77 21.17 -1.58
CA LEU A 161 -10.34 19.86 -1.11
C LEU A 161 -11.48 19.18 -0.35
N GLY A 162 -11.82 17.94 -0.74
CA GLY A 162 -12.80 17.12 0.00
C GLY A 162 -12.35 16.81 1.43
N GLN A 163 -13.26 16.27 2.23
CA GLN A 163 -12.94 15.68 3.53
C GLN A 163 -12.11 14.41 3.35
N TYR A 164 -11.33 14.01 4.35
CA TYR A 164 -10.50 12.80 4.25
C TYR A 164 -11.30 11.55 3.85
N LYS A 165 -12.51 11.38 4.39
CA LYS A 165 -13.43 10.29 4.04
C LYS A 165 -13.79 10.23 2.54
N ASP A 166 -13.78 11.37 1.84
CA ASP A 166 -14.16 11.45 0.43
C ASP A 166 -13.10 10.79 -0.47
N TYR A 167 -11.85 10.69 -0.01
CA TYR A 167 -10.75 10.02 -0.69
C TYR A 167 -10.60 8.55 -0.29
N THR A 168 -11.09 8.20 0.91
CA THR A 168 -10.74 6.93 1.57
C THR A 168 -11.88 5.91 1.62
N GLN A 169 -13.14 6.34 1.42
CA GLN A 169 -14.30 5.46 1.44
C GLN A 169 -14.82 5.12 0.03
N GLY A 170 -15.29 3.88 -0.17
CA GLY A 170 -15.92 3.44 -1.42
C GLY A 170 -14.99 3.50 -2.64
N ASN A 171 -15.48 4.07 -3.75
CA ASN A 171 -14.66 4.47 -4.90
C ASN A 171 -14.08 5.87 -4.62
N GLY A 172 -13.24 5.98 -3.60
CA GLY A 172 -12.70 7.25 -3.11
C GLY A 172 -12.21 8.17 -4.23
N ARG A 173 -12.34 9.49 -4.01
CA ARG A 173 -11.87 10.52 -4.94
C ARG A 173 -10.38 10.35 -5.22
N VAL A 174 -10.00 10.69 -6.46
CA VAL A 174 -8.59 10.85 -6.84
C VAL A 174 -8.00 12.03 -6.09
N TYR A 175 -6.85 11.84 -5.46
CA TYR A 175 -6.07 12.88 -4.82
C TYR A 175 -4.83 13.20 -5.67
N VAL A 176 -4.70 14.46 -6.11
CA VAL A 176 -3.50 14.96 -6.79
C VAL A 176 -2.86 16.02 -5.91
N CYS A 177 -1.58 15.86 -5.54
CA CYS A 177 -0.89 16.78 -4.65
C CYS A 177 -0.71 18.18 -5.28
N PRO A 178 -0.41 19.22 -4.47
CA PRO A 178 -0.25 20.58 -4.98
C PRO A 178 0.81 20.72 -6.07
N SER A 179 1.92 19.99 -5.99
CA SER A 179 2.97 20.03 -7.02
C SER A 179 2.49 19.49 -8.37
N CYS A 180 1.90 18.30 -8.38
CA CYS A 180 1.37 17.71 -9.62
C CYS A 180 0.19 18.51 -10.19
N SER A 181 -0.65 19.10 -9.34
CA SER A 181 -1.77 19.92 -9.81
C SER A 181 -1.26 21.15 -10.58
N ARG A 182 -0.23 21.84 -10.07
CA ARG A 182 0.40 22.99 -10.75
C ARG A 182 1.03 22.58 -12.09
N GLU A 183 1.68 21.42 -12.13
CA GLU A 183 2.30 20.91 -13.36
C GLU A 183 1.25 20.60 -14.43
N GLN A 184 0.12 20.01 -14.05
CA GLN A 184 -0.99 19.72 -14.96
C GLN A 184 -1.62 21.00 -15.51
N GLU A 185 -1.91 21.98 -14.64
CA GLU A 185 -2.44 23.29 -15.04
C GLU A 185 -1.51 24.02 -16.03
N ALA A 186 -0.20 24.01 -15.76
CA ALA A 186 0.81 24.59 -16.65
C ALA A 186 0.84 23.88 -18.01
N GLY A 187 0.76 22.55 -18.02
CA GLY A 187 0.69 21.75 -19.25
C GLY A 187 -0.56 22.03 -20.08
N GLU A 188 -1.72 22.21 -19.44
CA GLU A 188 -2.97 22.56 -20.13
C GLU A 188 -2.95 23.97 -20.70
N ALA A 189 -2.43 24.95 -19.96
CA ALA A 189 -2.28 26.32 -20.43
C ALA A 189 -1.40 26.38 -21.70
N LEU A 190 -0.30 25.63 -21.72
CA LEU A 190 0.58 25.56 -22.89
C LEU A 190 -0.09 24.89 -24.09
N LYS A 191 -0.89 23.84 -23.87
CA LYS A 191 -1.68 23.21 -24.95
C LYS A 191 -2.68 24.19 -25.56
N ARG A 192 -3.40 24.95 -24.74
CA ARG A 192 -4.38 25.96 -25.21
C ARG A 192 -3.71 27.07 -26.03
N GLN A 193 -2.51 27.51 -25.65
CA GLN A 193 -1.73 28.50 -26.40
C GLN A 193 -1.22 27.99 -27.75
N ARG A 194 -1.04 26.67 -27.92
CA ARG A 194 -0.58 26.06 -29.18
C ARG A 194 -1.73 25.75 -30.15
N THR A 195 -2.96 25.72 -29.65
CA THR A 195 -4.17 25.47 -30.43
C THR A 195 -4.97 26.74 -30.75
N ALA A 196 -4.53 27.89 -30.22
CA ALA A 196 -5.06 29.22 -30.53
C ALA A 196 -4.15 29.91 -31.54
#